data_AF-A0A024RZD6-F1
#
_entry.id   AF-A0A024RZD6-F1
#
_cell.length_a   1.000
_cell.length_b   1.000
_cell.length_c   1.000
_cell.angle_alpha   90.00
_cell.angle_beta   90.00
_cell.angle_gamma   90.00
#
_symmetry.space_group_name_H-M   'P 1'
#
loop_
_entity.id
_entity.type
_entity.pdbx_description
1 polymer ?
#
loop_
_entity_poly.entity_id
_entity_poly.type
_entity_poly.pdbx_seq_one_letter_code
_entity_poly.pdbx_strand_id
1 'polypeptide(L)' 'AICLETLRDDDPIRLLSCDHIFHSSCLAKWFLKRHETCPLCKASFMRLPDK' A
#
# COMPACT_ATOMS: atom_id res chain seq x y z
N ALA A 1 -0.32 -9.84 -0.62
CA ALA A 1 -0.64 -9.35 0.74
C ALA A 1 0.67 -9.02 1.47
N ILE A 2 0.76 -7.88 2.17
CA ILE A 2 2.00 -7.43 2.87
C ILE A 2 2.09 -8.06 4.26
N CYS A 3 0.96 -8.09 4.96
CA CYS A 3 0.77 -8.69 6.27
C CYS A 3 -0.34 -9.73 6.11
N LEU A 4 -0.20 -10.87 6.81
CA LEU A 4 -1.17 -11.97 6.79
C LEU A 4 -2.28 -11.78 7.86
N GLU A 5 -2.34 -10.60 8.47
CA GLU A 5 -3.32 -10.25 9.48
C GLU A 5 -4.59 -9.70 8.85
N THR A 6 -5.74 -10.01 9.45
CA THR A 6 -7.04 -9.47 9.06
C THR A 6 -7.10 -8.00 9.44
N LEU A 7 -7.55 -7.15 8.50
CA LEU A 7 -7.85 -5.74 8.77
C LEU A 7 -8.94 -5.67 9.85
N ARG A 8 -8.69 -4.95 10.95
CA ARG A 8 -9.69 -4.66 11.98
C ARG A 8 -10.20 -3.23 11.83
N ASP A 9 -11.36 -2.95 12.41
CA ASP A 9 -12.01 -1.63 12.33
C ASP A 9 -11.17 -0.50 12.95
N ASP A 10 -10.37 -0.83 13.96
CA ASP A 10 -9.48 0.11 14.66
C ASP A 10 -8.09 0.22 14.00
N ASP A 11 -7.78 -0.64 13.03
CA ASP A 11 -6.46 -0.63 12.41
C ASP A 11 -6.33 0.56 11.45
N PRO A 12 -5.23 1.33 11.53
CA PRO A 12 -5.00 2.43 10.61
C PRO A 12 -4.74 1.85 9.21
N ILE A 13 -5.69 1.98 8.29
CA ILE A 13 -5.60 1.51 6.90
C ILE A 13 -5.38 2.65 5.91
N ARG A 14 -4.87 2.30 4.73
CA ARG A 14 -4.64 3.20 3.61
C ARG A 14 -5.16 2.55 2.33
N LEU A 15 -6.02 3.26 1.61
CA LEU A 15 -6.48 2.90 0.28
C LEU A 15 -5.49 3.47 -0.75
N LEU A 16 -5.12 2.64 -1.73
CA LEU A 16 -4.26 3.03 -2.84
C LEU A 16 -5.08 3.40 -4.08
N SER A 17 -4.44 4.09 -5.04
CA SER A 17 -5.02 4.45 -6.34
C SER A 17 -5.45 3.25 -7.21
N CYS A 18 -5.03 2.05 -6.83
CA CYS A 18 -5.39 0.79 -7.49
C CYS A 18 -6.51 0.03 -6.75
N ASP A 19 -7.27 0.71 -5.89
CA ASP A 19 -8.39 0.20 -5.08
C ASP A 19 -8.02 -0.83 -4.00
N HIS A 20 -6.72 -1.05 -3.77
CA HIS A 20 -6.26 -2.00 -2.76
C HIS A 20 -6.03 -1.32 -1.41
N ILE A 21 -6.50 -1.96 -0.35
CA ILE A 21 -6.40 -1.51 1.04
C ILE A 21 -5.28 -2.25 1.74
N PHE A 22 -4.44 -1.52 2.48
CA PHE A 22 -3.40 -2.09 3.34
C PHE A 22 -3.33 -1.34 4.66
N HIS A 23 -2.82 -1.98 5.73
CA HIS A 23 -2.46 -1.26 6.93
C HIS A 23 -1.44 -0.16 6.60
N SER A 24 -1.66 1.04 7.11
CA SER A 24 -0.76 2.18 7.03
C SER A 24 0.66 1.79 7.45
N SER A 25 0.78 1.01 8.54
CA SER A 25 2.06 0.48 9.02
C SER A 25 2.71 -0.52 8.05
N CYS A 26 1.91 -1.42 7.45
CA CYS A 26 2.42 -2.36 6.46
C CYS A 26 2.86 -1.65 5.17
N LEU A 27 2.06 -0.68 4.71
CA LEU A 27 2.35 0.11 3.52
C LEU A 27 3.59 1.00 3.72
N ALA A 28 3.75 1.61 4.90
CA ALA A 28 4.95 2.37 5.24
C ALA A 28 6.21 1.50 5.23
N LYS A 29 6.17 0.31 5.86
CA LYS A 29 7.27 -0.67 5.82
C LYS A 29 7.60 -1.11 4.39
N TRP A 30 6.58 -1.29 3.56
CA TRP A 30 6.76 -1.64 2.15
C TRP A 30 7.47 -0.52 1.37
N PHE A 31 7.04 0.72 1.55
CA PHE A 31 7.67 1.89 0.94
C PHE A 31 9.11 2.09 1.42
N LEU A 32 9.38 1.90 2.72
CA LEU A 32 10.72 1.96 3.31
C LEU A 32 11.71 0.96 2.67
N LYS A 33 11.21 -0.16 2.13
CA LYS A 33 12.00 -1.13 1.37
C LYS A 33 12.26 -0.72 -0.08
N ARG A 34 11.99 0.54 -0.45
CA ARG A 34 12.05 1.08 -1.82
C ARG A 34 11.11 0.39 -2.80
N HIS A 35 9.96 -0.11 -2.31
CA HIS A 35 8.91 -0.59 -3.19
C HIS A 35 7.85 0.51 -3.37
N GLU A 36 7.74 0.98 -4.61
CA GLU A 36 6.80 2.03 -5.03
C GLU A 36 5.59 1.49 -5.81
N THR A 37 5.35 0.17 -5.69
CA THR A 37 4.29 -0.54 -6.40
C THR A 37 3.41 -1.35 -5.46
N CYS A 38 2.15 -1.53 -5.86
CA CYS A 38 1.18 -2.30 -5.10
C CYS A 38 1.62 -3.77 -4.96
N PRO A 39 1.61 -4.33 -3.74
CA PRO A 39 2.01 -5.72 -3.49
C PRO A 39 1.00 -6.75 -4.03
N LEU A 40 -0.19 -6.32 -4.49
CA LEU A 40 -1.21 -7.19 -5.07
C LEU A 40 -1.19 -7.11 -6.60
N CYS A 41 -1.28 -5.91 -7.16
CA CYS A 41 -1.38 -5.70 -8.61
C CYS A 41 -0.15 -5.06 -9.27
N LYS A 42 0.89 -4.72 -8.50
CA LYS A 42 2.10 -4.02 -8.95
C LYS A 42 1.87 -2.65 -9.58
N ALA A 43 0.67 -2.07 -9.42
CA ALA A 43 0.38 -0.71 -9.85
C ALA A 43 1.18 0.32 -9.04
N SER A 44 1.74 1.31 -9.72
CA SER A 44 2.54 2.37 -9.09
C SER A 44 1.73 3.20 -8.11
N PHE A 45 2.32 3.52 -6.95
CA PHE A 45 1.68 4.35 -5.93
C PHE A 45 1.63 5.84 -6.32
N MET A 46 2.63 6.30 -7.06
CA MET A 46 2.66 7.66 -7.60
C MET A 46 2.13 7.64 -9.03
N ARG A 47 1.07 8.40 -9.30
CA ARG A 47 0.99 9.11 -10.57
C ARG A 47 1.99 10.25 -10.46
N LEU A 48 3.21 10.05 -10.96
CA LEU A 48 4.08 11.19 -11.24
C LEU A 48 3.36 12.04 -12.29
N PRO A 49 3.26 13.37 -12.16
CA PRO A 49 3.05 14.18 -13.34
C PRO A 49 4.30 14.00 -14.20
N ASP A 50 4.16 13.32 -15.34
CA ASP A 50 5.16 13.31 -16.40
C ASP A 50 5.57 14.76 -16.67
N LYS A 51 6.87 15.05 -16.51
CA LYS A 51 7.46 16.36 -16.74
C LYS A 51 7.52 16.68 -18.22
#